data_AF-A0A2V6D913-F1
#
_entry.id   AF-A0A2V6D913-F1
#
_cell.length_a   1.000
_cell.length_b   1.000
_cell.length_c   1.000
_cell.angle_alpha   90.00
_cell.angle_beta   90.00
_cell.angle_gamma   90.00
#
_symmetry.space_group_name_H-M   'P 1'
#
loop_
_entity.id
_entity.type
_entity.pdbx_description
1 polymer ?
#
loop_
_entity_poly.entity_id
_entity_poly.type
_entity_poly.pdbx_seq_one_letter_code
_entity_poly.pdbx_strand_id
1 'polypeptide(L)'
;MQTPASGAGGPRPPDGIDPIFDYPHTTGQCITGGYVYRGAQIPALQGVYVFGDYLGPEPGNVGRIFTFNYDGTSVSNFQDITRQLFPTKIGNYSLQNPASFGEDANHELYITDLGNGSVYKIVPATTSARINTIVTEPARN
;
A
#
# COMPACT_ATOMS: atom_id res chain seq x y z
N MET A 1 -3.70 -20.16 2.62
CA MET A 1 -2.46 -20.91 2.94
C MET A 1 -2.13 -21.78 1.75
N GLN A 2 -1.01 -21.59 1.06
CA GLN A 2 -0.49 -22.71 0.29
C GLN A 2 -0.05 -23.72 1.34
N THR A 3 -0.87 -24.73 1.60
CA THR A 3 -0.44 -25.91 2.34
C THR A 3 0.84 -26.35 1.63
N PRO A 4 2.00 -26.35 2.29
CA PRO A 4 3.24 -26.73 1.62
C PRO A 4 3.02 -28.13 1.06
N ALA A 5 3.07 -28.23 -0.26
CA ALA A 5 3.08 -29.51 -0.91
C ALA A 5 4.36 -30.21 -0.45
N SER A 6 4.20 -31.33 0.25
CA SER A 6 5.24 -32.13 0.92
C SER A 6 5.79 -31.55 2.24
N GLY A 7 5.19 -31.96 3.36
CA GLY A 7 5.92 -32.28 4.60
C GLY A 7 6.62 -31.17 5.39
N ALA A 8 6.70 -29.93 4.91
CA ALA A 8 7.31 -28.83 5.66
C ALA A 8 6.27 -28.18 6.59
N GLY A 9 6.27 -28.56 7.87
CA GLY A 9 5.45 -27.89 8.90
C GLY A 9 4.87 -28.79 9.99
N GLY A 10 4.93 -30.12 9.80
CA GLY A 10 4.28 -31.05 10.72
C GLY A 10 2.75 -30.89 10.75
N PRO A 11 2.05 -31.64 11.61
CA PRO A 11 0.62 -31.45 11.81
C PRO A 11 0.34 -30.08 12.44
N ARG A 12 -0.78 -29.45 12.05
CA ARG A 12 -1.27 -28.22 12.69
C ARG A 12 -1.30 -28.39 14.21
N PRO A 13 -0.71 -27.47 14.99
CA PRO A 13 -0.83 -27.50 16.44
C PRO A 13 -2.30 -27.49 16.89
N PRO A 14 -2.65 -28.24 17.96
CA PRO A 14 -3.94 -28.09 18.61
C PRO A 14 -4.18 -26.61 18.94
N ASP A 15 -5.38 -26.12 18.65
CA ASP A 15 -5.80 -24.72 18.86
C ASP A 15 -5.02 -23.64 18.07
N GLY A 16 -4.28 -24.04 17.02
CA GLY A 16 -3.65 -23.08 16.11
C GLY A 16 -4.71 -22.19 15.45
N ILE A 17 -4.49 -20.88 15.42
CA ILE A 17 -5.35 -19.92 14.72
C ILE A 17 -4.77 -19.67 13.33
N ASP A 18 -5.61 -19.83 12.31
CA ASP A 18 -5.23 -19.56 10.93
C ASP A 18 -5.05 -18.05 10.71
N PRO A 19 -4.19 -17.63 9.77
CA PRO A 19 -4.05 -16.21 9.44
C PRO A 19 -5.38 -15.63 8.97
N ILE A 20 -5.65 -14.37 9.34
CA ILE A 20 -6.80 -13.60 8.84
C ILE A 20 -6.72 -13.45 7.31
N PHE A 21 -5.50 -13.29 6.78
CA PHE A 21 -5.24 -13.18 5.36
C PHE A 21 -3.85 -13.70 5.02
N ASP A 22 -3.75 -14.40 3.90
CA ASP A 22 -2.50 -14.79 3.28
C ASP A 22 -2.65 -14.79 1.76
N TYR A 23 -1.52 -14.72 1.05
CA TYR A 23 -1.47 -14.75 -0.40
C TYR A 23 -0.25 -15.57 -0.88
N PRO A 24 -0.28 -16.13 -2.10
CA PRO A 24 0.80 -16.96 -2.60
C PRO A 24 2.07 -16.14 -2.87
N HIS A 25 3.24 -16.79 -2.86
CA HIS A 25 4.51 -16.12 -3.14
C HIS A 25 4.63 -15.56 -4.56
N THR A 26 3.72 -15.93 -5.46
CA THR A 26 3.55 -15.33 -6.79
C THR A 26 2.90 -13.94 -6.75
N THR A 27 2.43 -13.48 -5.59
CA THR A 27 1.89 -12.13 -5.36
C THR A 27 2.89 -11.25 -4.60
N GLY A 28 3.65 -11.81 -3.66
CA GLY A 28 4.71 -11.13 -2.90
C GLY A 28 5.43 -12.14 -2.02
N GLN A 29 6.63 -11.82 -1.52
CA GLN A 29 7.50 -12.84 -0.89
C GLN A 29 7.80 -12.58 0.58
N CYS A 30 7.64 -11.36 1.08
CA CYS A 30 8.08 -11.01 2.43
C CYS A 30 7.32 -9.79 2.96
N ILE A 31 6.26 -10.02 3.73
CA ILE A 31 5.49 -8.94 4.37
C ILE A 31 6.35 -8.26 5.44
N THR A 32 6.47 -6.94 5.37
CA THR A 32 7.18 -6.12 6.37
C THR A 32 6.27 -5.51 7.43
N GLY A 33 4.95 -5.66 7.24
CA GLY A 33 3.92 -5.15 8.13
C GLY A 33 3.15 -4.00 7.50
N GLY A 34 2.26 -3.39 8.29
CA GLY A 34 1.34 -2.38 7.83
C GLY A 34 0.51 -1.75 8.94
N TYR A 35 -0.33 -0.79 8.56
CA TYR A 35 -1.17 -0.01 9.48
C TYR A 35 -2.59 0.10 8.90
N VAL A 36 -3.58 0.18 9.78
CA VAL A 36 -4.93 0.62 9.40
C VAL A 36 -4.90 2.14 9.31
N TYR A 37 -5.18 2.68 8.12
CA TYR A 37 -5.21 4.13 7.90
C TYR A 37 -6.39 4.77 8.65
N ARG A 38 -6.09 5.82 9.44
CA ARG A 38 -7.07 6.55 10.27
C ARG A 38 -7.08 8.06 10.01
N GLY A 39 -6.22 8.53 9.11
CA GLY A 39 -6.09 9.94 8.74
C GLY A 39 -7.33 10.50 8.04
N ALA A 40 -7.49 11.82 8.09
CA ALA A 40 -8.66 12.48 7.50
C ALA A 40 -8.42 12.93 6.05
N GLN A 41 -7.17 12.96 5.58
CA GLN A 41 -6.84 13.53 4.27
C GLN A 41 -7.24 12.62 3.10
N ILE A 42 -7.29 11.30 3.30
CA ILE A 42 -7.63 10.33 2.26
C ILE A 42 -8.86 9.51 2.71
N PRO A 43 -10.09 10.06 2.59
CA PRO A 43 -11.30 9.38 3.06
C PRO A 43 -11.50 7.96 2.49
N ALA A 44 -11.01 7.71 1.28
CA ALA A 44 -11.08 6.40 0.62
C ALA A 44 -10.23 5.31 1.31
N LEU A 45 -9.26 5.68 2.15
CA LEU A 45 -8.43 4.74 2.90
C LEU A 45 -8.90 4.56 4.35
N GLN A 46 -9.93 5.27 4.80
CA GLN A 46 -10.34 5.19 6.20
C GLN A 46 -10.75 3.76 6.59
N GLY A 47 -10.05 3.18 7.57
CA GLY A 47 -10.26 1.80 8.02
C GLY A 47 -9.64 0.72 7.12
N VAL A 48 -8.96 1.10 6.05
CA VAL A 48 -8.26 0.18 5.14
C VAL A 48 -6.90 -0.17 5.73
N TYR A 49 -6.54 -1.45 5.70
CA TYR A 49 -5.20 -1.90 6.08
C TYR A 49 -4.24 -1.74 4.91
N VAL A 50 -3.20 -0.94 5.09
CA VAL A 50 -2.14 -0.66 4.11
C VAL A 50 -0.87 -1.33 4.59
N PHE A 51 -0.25 -2.15 3.75
CA PHE A 51 0.92 -2.94 4.15
C PHE A 51 1.92 -3.14 3.02
N GLY A 52 3.16 -3.46 3.40
CA GLY A 52 4.29 -3.59 2.49
C GLY A 52 4.74 -5.04 2.34
N ASP A 53 5.19 -5.37 1.14
CA ASP A 53 5.99 -6.55 0.83
C ASP A 53 7.37 -6.10 0.35
N TYR A 54 8.43 -6.62 0.96
CA TYR A 54 9.80 -6.16 0.76
C TYR A 54 10.31 -6.43 -0.65
N LEU A 55 9.90 -7.53 -1.30
CA LEU A 55 10.52 -8.03 -2.54
C LEU A 55 9.56 -8.05 -3.73
N GLY A 56 8.25 -8.07 -3.50
CA GLY A 56 7.26 -8.26 -4.56
C GLY A 56 7.44 -9.61 -5.29
N PRO A 57 6.69 -9.85 -6.38
CA PRO A 57 6.77 -11.12 -7.11
C PRO A 57 7.86 -11.14 -8.20
N GLU A 58 8.43 -9.98 -8.54
CA GLU A 58 9.20 -9.81 -9.76
C GLU A 58 10.69 -10.03 -9.54
N PRO A 59 11.42 -10.56 -10.55
CA PRO A 59 12.88 -10.57 -10.54
C PRO A 59 13.42 -9.13 -10.39
N GLY A 60 14.35 -8.94 -9.46
CA GLY A 60 14.88 -7.62 -9.13
C GLY A 60 14.48 -7.10 -7.75
N ASN A 61 13.72 -7.88 -6.96
CA ASN A 61 13.48 -7.62 -5.54
C ASN A 61 12.83 -6.25 -5.27
N VAL A 62 11.88 -5.85 -6.12
CA VAL A 62 11.17 -4.57 -5.97
C VAL A 62 9.89 -4.79 -5.20
N GLY A 63 9.78 -4.17 -4.04
CA GLY A 63 8.65 -4.30 -3.14
C GLY A 63 7.32 -3.81 -3.69
N ARG A 64 6.26 -4.13 -2.94
CA ARG A 64 4.87 -3.79 -3.26
C ARG A 64 4.19 -3.17 -2.04
N ILE A 65 3.23 -2.29 -2.31
CA ILE A 65 2.31 -1.79 -1.30
C ILE A 65 0.92 -2.29 -1.66
N PHE A 66 0.32 -2.99 -0.71
CA PHE A 66 -0.99 -3.58 -0.85
C PHE A 66 -1.98 -2.95 0.12
N THR A 67 -3.25 -3.14 -0.19
CA THR A 67 -4.36 -2.81 0.70
C THR A 67 -5.36 -3.95 0.77
N PHE A 68 -6.06 -4.06 1.89
CA PHE A 68 -7.32 -4.79 1.98
C PHE A 68 -8.25 -4.18 3.03
N ASN A 69 -9.54 -4.50 2.92
CA ASN A 69 -10.55 -4.18 3.91
C ASN A 69 -10.76 -5.39 4.83
N TYR A 70 -10.96 -5.14 6.12
CA TYR A 70 -11.31 -6.18 7.08
C TYR A 70 -12.44 -5.70 7.99
N ASP A 71 -13.52 -6.46 8.06
CA ASP A 71 -14.73 -6.13 8.83
C ASP A 71 -14.76 -6.78 10.23
N GLY A 72 -13.66 -7.43 10.64
CA GLY A 72 -13.58 -8.22 11.86
C GLY A 72 -13.87 -9.71 11.66
N THR A 73 -14.35 -10.10 10.48
CA THR A 73 -14.66 -11.50 10.14
C THR A 73 -14.02 -11.92 8.83
N SER A 74 -14.10 -11.09 7.80
CA SER A 74 -13.68 -11.41 6.43
C SER A 74 -12.84 -10.31 5.81
N VAL A 75 -11.88 -10.73 4.98
CA VAL A 75 -11.07 -9.83 4.16
C VAL A 75 -11.69 -9.65 2.79
N SER A 76 -11.68 -8.42 2.29
CA SER A 76 -12.17 -8.06 0.96
C SER A 76 -11.30 -6.97 0.34
N ASN A 77 -11.50 -6.71 -0.96
CA ASN A 77 -10.85 -5.61 -1.67
C ASN A 77 -9.30 -5.62 -1.57
N PHE A 78 -8.69 -6.80 -1.73
CA PHE A 78 -7.24 -6.91 -1.80
C PHE A 78 -6.72 -6.27 -3.09
N GLN A 79 -5.85 -5.27 -3.00
CA GLN A 79 -5.33 -4.52 -4.15
C GLN A 79 -3.84 -4.22 -4.02
N ASP A 80 -3.12 -4.30 -5.14
CA ASP A 80 -1.80 -3.68 -5.31
C ASP A 80 -1.98 -2.20 -5.68
N ILE A 81 -1.54 -1.30 -4.80
CA ILE A 81 -1.62 0.15 -4.99
C ILE A 81 -0.26 0.79 -5.30
N THR A 82 0.79 0.00 -5.51
CA THR A 82 2.18 0.47 -5.67
C THR A 82 2.28 1.55 -6.76
N ARG A 83 1.65 1.33 -7.91
CA ARG A 83 1.67 2.28 -9.04
C ARG A 83 0.87 3.57 -8.79
N GLN A 84 -0.07 3.54 -7.86
CA GLN A 84 -0.83 4.72 -7.46
C GLN A 84 0.04 5.64 -6.59
N LEU A 85 0.87 5.04 -5.74
CA LEU A 85 1.76 5.74 -4.81
C LEU A 85 3.09 6.17 -5.44
N PHE A 86 3.63 5.36 -6.36
CA PHE A 86 4.94 5.59 -6.99
C PHE A 86 4.81 5.64 -8.52
N PRO A 87 4.19 6.70 -9.07
CA PRO A 87 4.07 6.85 -10.52
C PRO A 87 5.43 7.21 -11.13
N THR A 88 5.94 6.36 -12.02
CA THR A 88 7.25 6.55 -12.69
C THR A 88 7.33 7.77 -13.62
N LYS A 89 6.23 8.49 -13.84
CA LYS A 89 6.17 9.62 -14.77
C LYS A 89 6.42 10.99 -14.12
N ILE A 90 6.22 11.14 -12.82
CA ILE A 90 6.30 12.43 -12.13
C ILE A 90 7.33 12.33 -11.01
N GLY A 91 8.43 13.09 -11.11
CA GLY A 91 9.42 13.26 -10.03
C GLY A 91 10.43 12.12 -9.83
N ASN A 92 10.38 11.04 -10.62
CA ASN A 92 11.29 9.88 -10.52
C ASN A 92 11.34 9.23 -9.13
N TYR A 93 10.23 9.20 -8.39
CA TYR A 93 10.14 8.44 -7.15
C TYR A 93 9.91 6.96 -7.47
N SER A 94 10.82 6.09 -7.02
CA SER A 94 10.67 4.64 -7.11
C SER A 94 10.67 4.02 -5.72
N LEU A 95 9.69 3.15 -5.46
CA LEU A 95 9.77 2.23 -4.34
C LEU A 95 10.80 1.16 -4.67
N GLN A 96 11.69 0.83 -3.73
CA GLN A 96 12.64 -0.28 -3.81
C GLN A 96 12.25 -1.35 -2.81
N ASN A 97 12.43 -1.12 -1.51
CA ASN A 97 12.20 -2.12 -0.49
C ASN A 97 11.50 -1.52 0.74
N PRO A 98 10.15 -1.50 0.78
CA PRO A 98 9.41 -0.96 1.91
C PRO A 98 9.68 -1.79 3.16
N ALA A 99 10.37 -1.19 4.13
CA ALA A 99 10.84 -1.89 5.32
C ALA A 99 9.93 -1.68 6.53
N SER A 100 9.19 -0.57 6.58
CA SER A 100 8.22 -0.29 7.62
C SER A 100 7.28 0.84 7.19
N PHE A 101 6.34 1.15 8.09
CA PHE A 101 5.43 2.29 7.98
C PHE A 101 5.47 3.06 9.30
N GLY A 102 5.16 4.34 9.20
CA GLY A 102 4.99 5.24 10.35
C GLY A 102 3.72 6.05 10.20
N GLU A 103 3.27 6.63 11.32
CA GLU A 103 2.05 7.42 11.40
C GLU A 103 2.38 8.73 12.12
N ASP A 104 1.92 9.87 11.59
CA ASP A 104 2.04 11.16 12.31
C ASP A 104 0.89 11.39 13.29
N ALA A 105 0.95 12.50 14.04
CA ALA A 105 -0.08 12.84 15.04
C ALA A 105 -1.49 13.06 14.45
N ASN A 106 -1.62 13.21 13.12
CA ASN A 106 -2.90 13.34 12.43
C ASN A 106 -3.34 12.03 11.77
N HIS A 107 -2.70 10.91 12.11
CA HIS A 107 -2.99 9.58 11.57
C HIS A 107 -2.68 9.41 10.08
N GLU A 108 -1.85 10.29 9.51
CA GLU A 108 -1.39 10.18 8.12
C GLU A 108 -0.19 9.25 8.04
N LEU A 109 -0.16 8.40 7.00
CA LEU A 109 0.83 7.33 6.87
C LEU A 109 2.05 7.72 6.06
N TYR A 110 3.18 7.16 6.49
CA TYR A 110 4.48 7.25 5.86
C TYR A 110 5.04 5.85 5.61
N ILE A 111 5.85 5.71 4.57
CA ILE A 111 6.52 4.49 4.17
C ILE A 111 8.03 4.72 4.31
N THR A 112 8.73 3.80 4.97
CA THR A 112 10.20 3.79 4.98
C THR A 112 10.70 2.79 3.95
N ASP A 113 11.64 3.23 3.12
CA ASP A 113 12.23 2.40 2.07
C ASP A 113 13.71 2.17 2.38
N LEU A 114 14.05 0.93 2.71
CA LEU A 114 15.43 0.56 3.04
C LEU A 114 16.31 0.46 1.79
N GLY A 115 15.73 0.18 0.62
CA GLY A 115 16.47 0.01 -0.63
C GLY A 115 17.05 1.31 -1.15
N ASN A 116 16.38 2.43 -0.91
CA ASN A 116 16.85 3.76 -1.32
C ASN A 116 17.05 4.76 -0.16
N GLY A 117 16.75 4.38 1.08
CA GLY A 117 16.90 5.20 2.28
C GLY A 117 15.87 6.33 2.44
N SER A 118 14.82 6.35 1.63
CA SER A 118 13.81 7.43 1.63
C SER A 118 12.68 7.16 2.62
N VAL A 119 12.01 8.26 3.01
CA VAL A 119 10.73 8.21 3.72
C VAL A 119 9.70 8.95 2.87
N TYR A 120 8.62 8.28 2.52
CA TYR A 120 7.55 8.81 1.68
C TYR A 120 6.29 9.04 2.49
N LYS A 121 5.61 10.18 2.30
CA LYS A 121 4.26 10.39 2.83
C LYS A 121 3.23 9.92 1.81
N ILE A 122 2.23 9.16 2.25
CA ILE A 122 1.07 8.86 1.41
C ILE A 122 0.17 10.10 1.40
N VAL A 123 -0.12 10.63 0.21
CA VAL A 123 -0.92 11.85 0.04
C VAL A 123 -2.09 11.60 -0.92
N PRO A 124 -3.17 12.39 -0.83
CA PRO A 124 -4.28 12.30 -1.78
C PRO A 124 -3.80 12.52 -3.22
N ALA A 125 -4.44 11.86 -4.17
CA ALA A 125 -4.17 12.11 -5.59
C ALA A 125 -4.47 13.59 -5.92
N THR A 126 -3.46 14.32 -6.40
CA THR A 126 -3.63 15.69 -6.84
C THR A 126 -4.46 15.69 -8.13
N THR A 127 -5.68 16.22 -8.07
CA THR A 127 -6.44 16.49 -9.29
C THR A 127 -5.77 17.66 -9.99
N SER A 128 -5.20 17.45 -11.18
CA SER A 128 -4.78 18.58 -12.01
C SER A 128 -6.02 19.42 -12.32
N ALA A 129 -6.02 20.69 -11.90
CA ALA A 129 -7.14 21.58 -12.13
C ALA A 129 -7.35 21.73 -13.64
N ARG A 130 -8.55 21.37 -14.12
CA ARG A 130 -8.93 21.55 -15.52
C ARG A 130 -9.47 22.96 -15.67
N ILE A 131 -8.81 23.81 -16.46
CA ILE A 131 -9.38 25.11 -16.82
C ILE A 131 -10.51 24.84 -17.82
N ASN A 132 -11.75 24.85 -17.34
CA ASN A 132 -12.92 24.57 -18.18
C ASN A 132 -13.37 25.81 -18.97
N THR A 133 -13.05 27.02 -18.48
CA THR A 133 -13.48 28.28 -19.11
C THR A 133 -12.47 29.39 -18.83
N ILE A 134 -12.10 30.17 -19.85
CA ILE A 134 -11.45 31.47 -19.70
C ILE A 134 -12.51 32.52 -20.03
N VAL A 135 -12.83 33.40 -19.08
CA VAL A 135 -13.73 34.53 -19.33
C VAL A 135 -12.87 35.76 -19.65
N THR A 136 -13.10 36.36 -20.82
CA THR A 136 -12.53 37.66 -21.16
C THR A 136 -13.46 38.77 -20.68
N GLU A 137 -12.94 39.70 -19.89
CA GLU A 137 -13.67 40.93 -19.53
C GLU A 137 -13.78 41.86 -20.76
N PRO A 138 -14.94 42.50 -21.00
CA PRO A 138 -15.08 43.47 -22.07
C PRO A 138 -14.22 44.71 -21.80
N ALA A 139 -13.69 45.31 -22.88
CA ALA A 139 -12.93 46.55 -22.78
C ALA A 139 -13.79 47.65 -22.13
N ARG A 140 -13.23 48.30 -21.11
CA ARG A 140 -13.86 49.49 -20.51
C ARG A 140 -13.75 50.64 -21.51
N ASN A 141 -14.90 51.22 -21.87
CA ASN A 141 -14.98 52.49 -22.61
C ASN A 141 -14.69 53.68 -21.69
#